data_AF-A0A558D2W3-F1
#
_entry.id   AF-A0A558D2W3-F1
#
_cell.length_a   1.000
_cell.length_b   1.000
_cell.length_c   1.000
_cell.angle_alpha   90.00
_cell.angle_beta   90.00
_cell.angle_gamma   90.00
#
_symmetry.space_group_name_H-M   'P 1'
#
loop_
_entity.id
_entity.type
_entity.pdbx_description
1 polymer ?
#
loop_
_entity_poly.entity_id
_entity_poly.type
_entity_poly.pdbx_seq_one_letter_code
_entity_poly.pdbx_strand_id
1 'polypeptide(L)'
;MTTRLNIWSKYSLNSPHSIFPGQEILKTCKKLLGKISAYFCFKIVLVLGVVAFLNSAGIWLAHNINTQFLSNNRTMFFLSLLCLFFVYIVLLALPFIPGIEIGLALMFLMGAKGALLVYISTIVALSISYFIGGAIPSGLICKGLEWLHMNKACAMIRQHETLNANALLQVLNNKAPTRFIPFLLRHRYIAIATALNLPGNSLMGGGGGIAMMVGISRLISYPKFLLLQVVAIAPVPLWFIVF
;
A
#
# COMPACT_ATOMS: atom_id res chain seq x y z
N MET A 1 58.29 8.77 -51.87
CA MET A 1 57.43 9.17 -50.73
C MET A 1 56.13 8.37 -50.82
N THR A 2 56.08 7.16 -50.27
CA THR A 2 55.87 6.79 -48.85
C THR A 2 54.39 6.74 -48.44
N THR A 3 53.94 5.48 -48.28
CA THR A 3 53.03 4.95 -47.25
C THR A 3 51.59 5.45 -47.17
N ARG A 4 50.65 4.57 -47.57
CA ARG A 4 49.62 4.05 -46.65
C ARG A 4 49.19 2.64 -47.06
N LEU A 5 49.68 1.70 -46.24
CA LEU A 5 49.39 0.28 -46.24
C LEU A 5 48.00 -0.01 -45.66
N ASN A 6 47.38 -1.05 -46.23
CA ASN A 6 46.69 -2.15 -45.53
C ASN A 6 45.83 -1.82 -44.32
N ILE A 7 44.49 -1.82 -44.49
CA ILE A 7 43.56 -2.44 -43.51
C ILE A 7 42.38 -3.16 -44.19
N TRP A 8 42.03 -2.84 -45.45
CA TRP A 8 40.80 -3.35 -46.10
C TRP A 8 40.86 -4.74 -46.75
N SER A 9 41.97 -5.48 -46.60
CA SER A 9 42.18 -6.77 -47.29
C SER A 9 41.83 -8.02 -46.47
N LYS A 10 41.24 -7.91 -45.27
CA LYS A 10 41.10 -9.08 -44.36
C LYS A 10 39.70 -9.43 -43.88
N TYR A 11 38.64 -8.79 -44.37
CA TYR A 11 37.26 -9.09 -43.97
C TYR A 11 36.33 -9.42 -45.15
N SER A 12 36.90 -9.94 -46.24
CA SER A 12 36.14 -10.57 -47.31
C SER A 12 36.62 -12.01 -47.44
N LEU A 13 35.88 -12.94 -46.81
CA LEU A 13 35.50 -14.26 -47.33
C LEU A 13 35.06 -15.18 -46.17
N ASN A 14 33.91 -15.84 -46.38
CA ASN A 14 33.25 -16.86 -45.56
C ASN A 14 32.33 -16.41 -44.41
N SER A 15 31.06 -16.15 -44.76
CA SER A 15 29.88 -16.72 -44.07
C SER A 15 28.62 -16.54 -44.95
N PRO A 16 27.98 -17.60 -45.45
CA PRO A 16 26.65 -17.51 -46.04
C PRO A 16 25.60 -17.49 -44.91
N HIS A 17 24.41 -16.93 -45.20
CA HIS A 17 23.25 -16.75 -44.31
C HIS A 17 23.09 -15.35 -43.68
N SER A 18 22.56 -14.45 -44.51
CA SER A 18 21.79 -13.28 -44.11
C SER A 18 20.54 -13.69 -43.31
N ILE A 19 20.68 -13.78 -41.98
CA ILE A 19 19.53 -13.92 -41.07
C ILE A 19 19.12 -12.51 -40.63
N PHE A 20 17.96 -12.06 -41.10
CA PHE A 20 17.36 -10.76 -40.75
C PHE A 20 17.18 -10.63 -39.23
N PRO A 21 17.79 -9.63 -38.55
CA PRO A 21 17.73 -9.47 -37.10
C PRO A 21 16.34 -9.12 -36.54
N GLY A 22 15.38 -8.72 -37.39
CA GLY A 22 14.03 -8.34 -36.96
C GLY A 22 13.16 -9.51 -36.48
N GLN A 23 13.36 -10.73 -37.00
CA GLN A 23 12.53 -11.90 -36.68
C GLN A 23 12.85 -12.50 -35.30
N GLU A 24 14.13 -12.52 -34.89
CA GLU A 24 14.52 -12.95 -33.54
C GLU A 24 14.07 -11.98 -32.45
N ILE A 25 14.14 -10.67 -32.73
CA ILE A 25 13.70 -9.63 -31.79
C ILE A 25 12.18 -9.73 -31.56
N LEU A 26 11.39 -9.93 -32.62
CA LEU A 26 9.93 -10.12 -32.51
C LEU A 26 9.54 -11.39 -31.73
N LYS A 27 10.24 -12.51 -31.95
CA LYS A 27 10.03 -13.75 -31.17
C LYS A 27 10.38 -13.57 -29.70
N THR A 28 11.49 -12.90 -29.41
CA THR A 28 11.93 -12.63 -28.03
C THR A 28 10.96 -11.67 -27.33
N CYS A 29 10.47 -10.64 -28.04
CA CYS A 29 9.50 -9.68 -27.52
C CYS A 29 8.15 -10.36 -27.23
N LYS A 30 7.62 -11.21 -28.13
CA LYS A 30 6.41 -12.01 -27.88
C LYS A 30 6.57 -12.98 -26.69
N LYS A 31 7.73 -13.61 -26.55
CA LYS A 31 8.01 -14.55 -25.46
C LYS A 31 8.11 -13.85 -24.10
N LEU A 32 8.67 -12.63 -24.07
CA LEU A 32 8.72 -11.76 -22.90
C LEU A 32 7.32 -11.22 -22.54
N LEU A 33 6.56 -10.74 -23.52
CA LEU A 33 5.16 -10.30 -23.35
C LEU A 33 4.28 -11.44 -22.82
N GLY A 34 4.42 -12.66 -23.33
CA GLY A 34 3.68 -13.83 -22.84
C GLY A 34 4.06 -14.23 -21.40
N LYS A 35 5.35 -14.17 -21.04
CA LYS A 35 5.78 -14.38 -19.64
C LYS A 35 5.23 -13.30 -18.72
N ILE A 36 5.34 -12.02 -19.10
CA ILE A 36 4.83 -10.89 -18.29
C ILE A 36 3.31 -11.02 -18.09
N SER A 37 2.56 -11.35 -19.14
CA SER A 37 1.11 -11.57 -19.07
C SER A 37 0.73 -12.75 -18.17
N ALA A 38 1.47 -13.87 -18.24
CA ALA A 38 1.20 -15.04 -17.41
C ALA A 38 1.52 -14.78 -15.92
N TYR A 39 2.61 -14.07 -15.61
CA TYR A 39 2.95 -13.69 -14.24
C TYR A 39 1.94 -12.71 -13.64
N PHE A 40 1.44 -11.77 -14.44
CA PHE A 40 0.40 -10.83 -14.02
C PHE A 40 -0.92 -11.54 -13.75
N CYS A 41 -1.32 -12.47 -14.62
CA CYS A 41 -2.52 -13.28 -14.45
C CYS A 41 -2.45 -14.16 -13.20
N PHE A 42 -1.31 -14.82 -12.95
CA PHE A 42 -1.09 -15.63 -11.76
C PHE A 42 -1.26 -14.84 -10.47
N LYS A 43 -0.76 -13.60 -10.43
CA LYS A 43 -0.93 -12.74 -9.25
C LYS A 43 -2.34 -12.25 -9.03
N ILE A 44 -3.05 -11.90 -10.10
CA ILE A 44 -4.47 -11.55 -9.98
C ILE A 44 -5.25 -12.75 -9.44
N VAL A 45 -4.99 -13.96 -9.94
CA VAL A 45 -5.61 -15.18 -9.44
C VAL A 45 -5.27 -15.42 -7.97
N LEU A 46 -4.03 -15.20 -7.55
CA LEU A 46 -3.62 -15.35 -6.15
C LEU A 46 -4.36 -14.36 -5.25
N VAL A 47 -4.43 -13.08 -5.64
CA VAL A 47 -5.16 -12.04 -4.89
C VAL A 47 -6.65 -12.39 -4.81
N LEU A 48 -7.27 -12.77 -5.94
CA LEU A 48 -8.68 -13.19 -5.97
C LEU A 48 -8.92 -14.42 -5.11
N GLY A 49 -7.99 -15.37 -5.09
CA GLY A 49 -8.05 -16.56 -4.25
C GLY A 49 -8.00 -16.22 -2.75
N VAL A 50 -7.12 -15.29 -2.36
CA VAL A 50 -7.05 -14.80 -0.96
C VAL A 50 -8.35 -14.09 -0.58
N VAL A 51 -8.90 -13.24 -1.45
CA VAL A 51 -10.17 -12.55 -1.21
C VAL A 51 -11.33 -13.55 -1.08
N ALA A 52 -11.41 -14.55 -1.96
CA ALA A 52 -12.44 -15.58 -1.91
C ALA A 52 -12.32 -16.45 -0.65
N PHE A 53 -11.10 -16.76 -0.23
CA PHE A 53 -10.83 -17.49 1.01
C PHE A 53 -11.28 -16.71 2.24
N LEU A 54 -10.91 -15.42 2.33
CA LEU A 54 -11.34 -14.55 3.43
C LEU A 54 -12.86 -14.40 3.50
N ASN A 55 -13.52 -14.28 2.34
CA ASN A 55 -14.97 -14.19 2.26
C ASN A 55 -15.65 -15.49 2.73
N SER A 56 -15.15 -16.64 2.28
CA SER A 56 -15.68 -17.95 2.68
C SER A 56 -15.46 -18.22 4.18
N ALA A 57 -14.30 -17.85 4.70
CA ALA A 57 -13.99 -17.92 6.12
C ALA A 57 -14.92 -17.03 6.95
N GLY A 58 -15.23 -15.83 6.47
CA GLY A 58 -16.17 -14.91 7.11
C GLY A 58 -17.60 -15.46 7.20
N ILE A 59 -18.09 -16.08 6.12
CA ILE A 59 -19.43 -16.71 6.09
C ILE A 59 -19.48 -17.94 7.02
N TRP A 60 -18.42 -18.76 7.02
CA TRP A 60 -18.31 -19.91 7.92
C TRP A 60 -18.27 -19.47 9.40
N LEU A 61 -17.55 -18.40 9.71
CA LEU A 61 -17.54 -17.80 11.05
C LEU A 61 -18.94 -17.32 11.43
N ALA A 62 -19.61 -16.56 10.57
CA ALA A 62 -20.95 -16.03 10.82
C ALA A 62 -21.98 -17.15 11.10
N HIS A 63 -21.87 -18.28 10.39
CA HIS A 63 -22.76 -19.41 10.60
C HIS A 63 -22.52 -20.11 11.96
N ASN A 64 -21.27 -20.25 12.39
CA ASN A 64 -20.92 -20.87 13.68
C ASN A 64 -21.16 -19.96 14.90
N ILE A 65 -21.30 -18.64 14.70
CA ILE A 65 -21.62 -17.69 15.78
C ILE A 65 -23.12 -17.74 16.12
N ASN A 66 -23.96 -18.38 15.29
CA ASN A 66 -25.39 -18.42 15.53
C ASN A 66 -25.77 -19.45 16.61
N THR A 67 -26.52 -18.98 17.61
CA THR A 67 -27.33 -19.69 18.62
C THR A 67 -26.80 -19.90 20.05
N GLN A 68 -25.53 -19.67 20.41
CA GLN A 68 -25.08 -19.84 21.81
C GLN A 68 -24.39 -18.64 22.49
N PHE A 69 -23.89 -17.63 21.75
CA PHE A 69 -23.10 -16.54 22.35
C PHE A 69 -23.91 -15.46 23.10
N LEU A 70 -25.25 -15.44 22.97
CA LEU A 70 -26.14 -14.47 23.62
C LEU A 70 -26.74 -14.95 24.95
N SER A 71 -26.41 -16.16 25.40
CA SER A 71 -27.03 -16.80 26.56
C SER A 71 -26.26 -16.59 27.88
N ASN A 72 -26.84 -15.75 28.74
CA ASN A 72 -26.82 -15.79 30.21
C ASN A 72 -25.51 -15.60 31.00
N ASN A 73 -24.34 -15.43 30.37
CA ASN A 73 -23.08 -15.15 31.08
C ASN A 73 -22.52 -13.75 30.75
N ARG A 74 -22.63 -12.80 31.68
CA ARG A 74 -22.13 -11.40 31.51
C ARG A 74 -20.68 -11.35 31.06
N THR A 75 -19.83 -12.26 31.55
CA THR A 75 -18.41 -12.37 31.17
C THR A 75 -18.24 -12.76 29.70
N MET A 76 -19.02 -13.72 29.19
CA MET A 76 -18.94 -14.16 27.79
C MET A 76 -19.44 -13.09 26.82
N PHE A 77 -20.40 -12.27 27.24
CA PHE A 77 -20.85 -11.11 26.48
C PHE A 77 -19.73 -10.06 26.34
N PHE A 78 -19.09 -9.66 27.44
CA PHE A 78 -17.96 -8.73 27.37
C PHE A 78 -16.78 -9.27 26.56
N LEU A 79 -16.49 -10.57 26.68
CA LEU A 79 -15.41 -11.21 25.91
C LEU A 79 -15.72 -11.22 24.41
N SER A 80 -16.97 -11.50 24.03
CA SER A 80 -17.42 -11.47 22.63
C SER A 80 -17.36 -10.06 22.05
N LEU A 81 -17.78 -9.05 22.82
CA LEU A 81 -17.71 -7.64 22.43
C LEU A 81 -16.25 -7.19 22.25
N LEU A 82 -15.35 -7.59 23.16
CA LEU A 82 -13.92 -7.32 23.07
C LEU A 82 -13.30 -8.00 21.84
N CYS A 83 -13.69 -9.24 21.55
CA CYS A 83 -13.24 -9.96 20.37
C CYS A 83 -13.68 -9.25 19.07
N LEU A 84 -14.95 -8.86 18.98
CA LEU A 84 -15.47 -8.11 17.84
C LEU A 84 -14.73 -6.77 17.65
N PHE A 85 -14.45 -6.08 18.75
CA PHE A 85 -13.66 -4.84 18.75
C PHE A 85 -12.24 -5.06 18.24
N PHE A 86 -11.58 -6.14 18.66
CA PHE A 86 -10.24 -6.48 18.19
C PHE A 86 -10.22 -6.83 16.71
N VAL A 87 -11.19 -7.65 16.26
CA VAL A 87 -11.38 -7.97 14.84
C VAL A 87 -11.58 -6.69 14.03
N TYR A 88 -12.40 -5.76 14.52
CA TYR A 88 -12.63 -4.47 13.87
C TYR A 88 -11.34 -3.64 13.73
N ILE A 89 -10.52 -3.56 14.78
CA ILE A 89 -9.22 -2.86 14.73
C ILE A 89 -8.29 -3.51 13.71
N VAL A 90 -8.18 -4.84 13.71
CA VAL A 90 -7.33 -5.57 12.77
C VAL A 90 -7.79 -5.31 11.34
N LEU A 91 -9.10 -5.35 11.11
CA LEU A 91 -9.69 -5.10 9.79
C LEU A 91 -9.41 -3.65 9.32
N LEU A 92 -9.57 -2.66 10.20
CA LEU A 92 -9.23 -1.26 9.88
C LEU A 92 -7.74 -1.03 9.61
N ALA A 93 -6.86 -1.80 10.24
CA ALA A 93 -5.41 -1.65 10.06
C ALA A 93 -4.93 -2.18 8.71
N LEU A 94 -5.69 -3.11 8.10
CA LEU A 94 -5.35 -3.70 6.82
C LEU A 94 -5.58 -2.71 5.66
N PRO A 95 -4.68 -2.70 4.66
CA PRO A 95 -4.87 -1.90 3.47
C PRO A 95 -6.02 -2.45 2.61
N PHE A 96 -6.68 -1.56 1.88
CA PHE A 96 -7.79 -1.83 0.93
C PHE A 96 -9.10 -2.31 1.56
N ILE A 97 -9.19 -2.30 2.89
CA ILE A 97 -10.45 -2.57 3.57
C ILE A 97 -11.30 -1.29 3.60
N PRO A 98 -12.57 -1.34 3.11
CA PRO A 98 -13.53 -0.25 3.24
C PRO A 98 -13.96 -0.09 4.71
N GLY A 99 -13.12 0.61 5.48
CA GLY A 99 -13.25 0.75 6.92
C GLY A 99 -14.30 1.76 7.36
N ILE A 100 -14.58 2.76 6.52
CA ILE A 100 -15.49 3.85 6.85
C ILE A 100 -16.95 3.39 6.80
N GLU A 101 -17.27 2.47 5.89
CA GLU A 101 -18.59 1.87 5.73
C GLU A 101 -18.95 1.04 6.97
N ILE A 102 -17.99 0.25 7.48
CA ILE A 102 -18.15 -0.56 8.69
C ILE A 102 -18.25 0.35 9.93
N GLY A 103 -17.41 1.39 10.00
CA GLY A 103 -17.46 2.37 11.08
C GLY A 103 -18.79 3.13 11.14
N LEU A 104 -19.28 3.60 10.00
CA LEU A 104 -20.59 4.28 9.91
C LEU A 104 -21.73 3.34 10.32
N ALA A 105 -21.72 2.08 9.87
CA ALA A 105 -22.73 1.10 10.28
C ALA A 105 -22.77 0.92 11.82
N LEU A 106 -21.61 0.85 12.47
CA LEU A 106 -21.51 0.76 13.94
C LEU A 106 -22.01 2.03 14.64
N MET A 107 -21.70 3.22 14.10
CA MET A 107 -22.20 4.48 14.64
C MET A 107 -23.73 4.59 14.53
N PHE A 108 -24.32 4.20 13.39
CA PHE A 108 -25.77 4.18 13.23
C PHE A 108 -26.47 3.17 14.14
N LEU A 109 -25.85 2.00 14.37
CA LEU A 109 -26.43 0.96 15.22
C LEU A 109 -26.35 1.28 16.72
N MET A 110 -25.25 1.90 17.18
CA MET A 110 -24.97 2.10 18.61
C MET A 110 -25.02 3.58 19.06
N GLY A 111 -25.26 4.52 18.14
CA GLY A 111 -25.30 5.96 18.39
C GLY A 111 -23.96 6.51 18.90
N ALA A 112 -24.02 7.46 19.83
CA ALA A 112 -22.85 8.14 20.41
C ALA A 112 -21.80 7.17 21.02
N LYS A 113 -22.24 6.04 21.60
CA LYS A 113 -21.33 5.02 22.13
C LYS A 113 -20.54 4.33 21.02
N GLY A 114 -21.18 4.07 19.88
CA GLY A 114 -20.54 3.56 18.67
C GLY A 114 -19.55 4.55 18.08
N ALA A 115 -19.89 5.84 18.06
CA ALA A 115 -19.00 6.91 17.58
C ALA A 115 -17.68 6.98 18.37
N LEU A 116 -17.75 6.97 19.70
CA LEU A 116 -16.55 6.95 20.54
C LEU A 116 -15.72 5.67 20.32
N LEU A 117 -16.39 4.52 20.24
CA LEU A 117 -15.74 3.24 20.00
C LEU A 117 -14.97 3.25 18.67
N VAL A 118 -15.64 3.66 17.58
CA VAL A 118 -15.05 3.73 16.24
C VAL A 118 -13.91 4.73 16.20
N TYR A 119 -14.04 5.89 16.84
CA TYR A 119 -12.97 6.88 16.89
C TYR A 119 -11.68 6.32 17.51
N ILE A 120 -11.78 5.71 18.68
CA ILE A 120 -10.63 5.11 19.38
C ILE A 120 -10.06 3.94 18.57
N SER A 121 -10.91 3.05 18.04
CA SER A 121 -10.46 1.95 17.19
C SER A 121 -9.70 2.43 15.97
N THR A 122 -10.17 3.50 15.31
CA THR A 122 -9.56 4.04 14.11
C THR A 122 -8.17 4.60 14.43
N ILE A 123 -8.04 5.33 15.54
CA ILE A 123 -6.73 5.82 15.99
C ILE A 123 -5.77 4.65 16.23
N VAL A 124 -6.20 3.63 16.97
CA VAL A 124 -5.37 2.45 17.28
C VAL A 124 -4.98 1.70 16.01
N ALA A 125 -5.93 1.44 15.12
CA ALA A 125 -5.72 0.72 13.88
C ALA A 125 -4.73 1.42 12.94
N LEU A 126 -4.87 2.75 12.75
CA LEU A 126 -3.95 3.51 11.92
C LEU A 126 -2.55 3.60 12.54
N SER A 127 -2.46 3.68 13.87
CA SER A 127 -1.17 3.61 14.57
C SER A 127 -0.48 2.27 14.33
N ILE A 128 -1.21 1.15 14.45
CA ILE A 128 -0.68 -0.18 14.15
C ILE A 128 -0.19 -0.24 12.69
N SER A 129 -0.99 0.24 11.75
CA SER A 129 -0.66 0.22 10.33
C SER A 129 0.58 1.07 10.00
N TYR A 130 0.71 2.24 10.65
CA TYR A 130 1.92 3.08 10.57
C TYR A 130 3.17 2.34 11.05
N PHE A 131 3.10 1.64 12.20
CA PHE A 131 4.23 0.88 12.72
C PHE A 131 4.59 -0.31 11.83
N ILE A 132 3.58 -1.03 11.31
CA ILE A 132 3.80 -2.11 10.34
C ILE A 132 4.53 -1.55 9.12
N GLY A 133 4.08 -0.41 8.58
CA GLY A 133 4.72 0.26 7.46
C GLY A 133 6.17 0.67 7.76
N GLY A 134 6.42 1.24 8.93
CA GLY A 134 7.76 1.65 9.37
C GLY A 134 8.72 0.48 9.62
N ALA A 135 8.18 -0.70 9.97
CA ALA A 135 8.93 -1.93 10.19
C ALA A 135 9.34 -2.63 8.89
N ILE A 136 8.79 -2.25 7.73
CA ILE A 136 9.18 -2.82 6.44
C ILE A 136 10.59 -2.35 6.06
N PRO A 137 11.60 -3.24 6.02
CA PRO A 137 12.93 -2.87 5.53
C PRO A 137 12.90 -2.46 4.06
N SER A 138 13.71 -1.47 3.71
CA SER A 138 14.02 -1.01 2.35
C SER A 138 14.24 -2.17 1.35
N GLY A 139 14.87 -3.25 1.81
CA GLY A 139 15.15 -4.46 1.03
C GLY A 139 13.90 -5.19 0.53
N LEU A 140 12.79 -5.17 1.28
CA LEU A 140 11.52 -5.77 0.83
C LEU A 140 10.84 -4.91 -0.25
N ILE A 141 10.92 -3.59 -0.10
CA ILE A 141 10.41 -2.63 -1.11
C ILE A 141 11.21 -2.79 -2.40
N CYS A 142 12.53 -2.90 -2.28
CA CYS A 142 13.43 -3.16 -3.40
C CYS A 142 13.13 -4.49 -4.10
N LYS A 143 12.95 -5.58 -3.35
CA LYS A 143 12.52 -6.87 -3.91
C LYS A 143 11.16 -6.78 -4.60
N GLY A 144 10.23 -6.00 -4.06
CA GLY A 144 8.93 -5.73 -4.69
C GLY A 144 9.05 -4.94 -6.00
N LEU A 145 9.89 -3.91 -6.02
CA LEU A 145 10.17 -3.08 -7.20
C LEU A 145 10.94 -3.85 -8.28
N GLU A 146 11.94 -4.65 -7.89
CA GLU A 146 12.64 -5.58 -8.78
C GLU A 146 11.67 -6.62 -9.34
N TRP A 147 10.75 -7.11 -8.51
CA TRP A 147 9.68 -7.99 -8.94
C TRP A 147 8.72 -7.30 -9.95
N LEU A 148 8.53 -5.98 -9.85
CA LEU A 148 7.82 -5.14 -10.82
C LEU A 148 8.71 -4.67 -12.00
N HIS A 149 9.92 -5.21 -12.16
CA HIS A 149 10.92 -4.79 -13.16
C HIS A 149 11.38 -3.32 -13.09
N MET A 150 11.13 -2.63 -11.97
CA MET A 150 11.51 -1.24 -11.72
C MET A 150 12.92 -1.14 -11.08
N ASN A 151 13.92 -1.77 -11.70
CA ASN A 151 15.28 -1.87 -11.16
C ASN A 151 15.95 -0.50 -10.93
N LYS A 152 15.59 0.51 -11.74
CA LYS A 152 16.05 1.90 -11.55
C LYS A 152 15.51 2.55 -10.26
N ALA A 153 14.29 2.22 -9.86
CA ALA A 153 13.68 2.75 -8.64
C ALA A 153 14.31 2.13 -7.39
N CYS A 154 14.60 0.82 -7.42
CA CYS A 154 15.33 0.16 -6.32
C CYS A 154 16.77 0.68 -6.18
N ALA A 155 17.46 0.96 -7.30
CA ALA A 155 18.77 1.61 -7.26
C ALA A 155 18.74 2.99 -6.60
N MET A 156 17.68 3.79 -6.84
CA MET A 156 17.49 5.09 -6.17
C MET A 156 17.19 4.95 -4.68
N ILE A 157 16.38 3.98 -4.26
CA ILE A 157 16.06 3.74 -2.84
C ILE A 157 17.32 3.32 -2.07
N ARG A 158 18.14 2.41 -2.61
CA ARG A 158 19.42 2.00 -2.01
C ARG A 158 20.43 3.15 -1.89
N GLN A 159 20.43 4.09 -2.82
CA GLN A 159 21.33 5.25 -2.78
C GLN A 159 20.97 6.26 -1.66
N HIS A 160 19.77 6.15 -1.07
CA HIS A 160 19.23 7.12 -0.13
C HIS A 160 18.91 6.54 1.26
N GLU A 161 19.26 5.28 1.51
CA GLU A 161 19.03 4.58 2.78
C GLU A 161 19.83 5.16 3.96
N THR A 162 20.90 5.92 3.68
CA THR A 162 21.73 6.60 4.69
C THR A 162 21.26 8.02 5.04
N LEU A 163 20.22 8.55 4.37
CA LEU A 163 19.79 9.94 4.53
C LEU A 163 18.65 10.06 5.56
N ASN A 164 18.86 10.95 6.53
CA ASN A 164 17.82 11.35 7.49
C ASN A 164 16.59 11.95 6.76
N ALA A 165 15.38 11.85 7.34
CA ALA A 165 14.12 12.21 6.68
C ALA A 165 14.11 13.63 6.08
N ASN A 166 14.82 14.58 6.71
CA ASN A 166 14.98 15.95 6.20
C ASN A 166 15.90 16.03 4.97
N ALA A 167 16.95 15.21 4.92
CA ALA A 167 17.86 15.15 3.78
C ALA A 167 17.21 14.43 2.59
N LEU A 168 16.38 13.40 2.84
CA LEU A 168 15.56 12.76 1.80
C LEU A 168 14.60 13.77 1.14
N LEU A 169 13.97 14.65 1.92
CA LEU A 169 13.09 15.68 1.39
C LEU A 169 13.81 16.69 0.50
N GLN A 170 15.03 17.11 0.87
CA GLN A 170 15.81 18.03 0.04
C GLN A 170 16.21 17.38 -1.30
N VAL A 171 16.60 16.10 -1.27
CA VAL A 171 16.93 15.35 -2.49
C VAL A 171 15.69 15.14 -3.37
N LEU A 172 14.55 14.78 -2.80
CA LEU A 172 13.28 14.63 -3.53
C LEU A 172 12.85 15.95 -4.16
N ASN A 173 12.96 17.06 -3.42
CA ASN A 173 12.60 18.38 -3.92
C ASN A 173 13.53 18.84 -5.07
N ASN A 174 14.81 18.46 -5.02
CA ASN A 174 15.80 18.84 -6.03
C ASN A 174 15.76 17.98 -7.31
N LYS A 175 15.28 16.73 -7.22
CA LYS A 175 15.19 15.79 -8.37
C LYS A 175 13.77 15.64 -8.96
N ALA A 176 12.73 16.24 -8.38
CA ALA A 176 11.35 16.05 -8.83
C ALA A 176 11.02 16.85 -10.11
N PRO A 177 10.62 16.19 -11.23
CA PRO A 177 10.41 16.86 -12.52
C PRO A 177 8.97 17.38 -12.76
N THR A 178 8.15 17.59 -11.72
CA THR A 178 6.76 18.09 -11.88
C THR A 178 6.37 19.06 -10.77
N ARG A 179 5.64 20.15 -11.07
CA ARG A 179 5.18 21.16 -10.09
C ARG A 179 4.31 20.60 -8.95
N PHE A 180 3.71 19.42 -9.13
CA PHE A 180 2.79 18.81 -8.17
C PHE A 180 3.48 18.12 -6.99
N ILE A 181 4.60 17.42 -7.24
CA ILE A 181 5.35 16.71 -6.20
C ILE A 181 5.92 17.66 -5.12
N PRO A 182 6.58 18.79 -5.43
CA PRO A 182 7.08 19.71 -4.40
C PRO A 182 5.95 20.40 -3.64
N PHE A 183 4.77 20.60 -4.25
CA PHE A 183 3.59 21.12 -3.56
C PHE A 183 3.03 20.11 -2.54
N LEU A 184 2.91 18.84 -2.92
CA LEU A 184 2.49 17.75 -2.03
C LEU A 184 3.47 17.54 -0.87
N LEU A 185 4.78 17.63 -1.14
CA LEU A 185 5.81 17.50 -0.10
C LEU A 185 5.80 18.69 0.88
N ARG A 186 5.50 19.90 0.40
CA ARG A 186 5.35 21.11 1.22
C ARG A 186 4.10 21.08 2.10
N HIS A 187 2.99 20.55 1.57
CA HIS A 187 1.70 20.45 2.27
C HIS A 187 1.37 19.00 2.69
N ARG A 188 2.39 18.20 3.06
CA ARG A 188 2.23 16.76 3.33
C ARG A 188 1.15 16.43 4.36
N TYR A 189 1.02 17.25 5.40
CA TYR A 189 0.02 17.05 6.45
C TYR A 189 -1.39 17.23 5.91
N ILE A 190 -1.59 18.26 5.09
CA ILE A 190 -2.87 18.52 4.42
C ILE A 190 -3.16 17.38 3.46
N ALA A 191 -2.19 16.98 2.64
CA ALA A 191 -2.35 15.91 1.67
C ALA A 191 -2.82 14.59 2.33
N ILE A 192 -2.20 14.22 3.45
CA ILE A 192 -2.59 13.02 4.23
C ILE A 192 -3.97 13.21 4.86
N ALA A 193 -4.26 14.35 5.48
CA ALA A 193 -5.57 14.61 6.07
C ALA A 193 -6.70 14.55 5.02
N THR A 194 -6.47 15.09 3.83
CA THR A 194 -7.39 14.94 2.69
C THR A 194 -7.47 13.49 2.24
N ALA A 195 -6.35 12.78 2.09
CA ALA A 195 -6.38 11.38 1.66
C ALA A 195 -7.19 10.50 2.62
N LEU A 196 -7.10 10.74 3.92
CA LEU A 196 -7.89 10.02 4.93
C LEU A 196 -9.39 10.33 4.84
N ASN A 197 -9.79 11.54 4.44
CA ASN A 197 -11.18 11.98 4.40
C ASN A 197 -11.82 11.97 3.00
N LEU A 198 -11.06 11.72 1.94
CA LEU A 198 -11.58 11.69 0.58
C LEU A 198 -12.48 10.45 0.36
N PRO A 199 -13.67 10.62 -0.25
CA PRO A 199 -14.48 9.48 -0.65
C PRO A 199 -13.73 8.65 -1.69
N GLY A 200 -13.72 7.33 -1.53
CA GLY A 200 -12.94 6.42 -2.38
C GLY A 200 -11.48 6.26 -1.99
N ASN A 201 -11.06 6.71 -0.80
CA ASN A 201 -9.73 6.43 -0.25
C ASN A 201 -9.40 4.92 -0.22
N SER A 202 -10.39 4.03 -0.19
CA SER A 202 -10.25 2.57 -0.32
C SER A 202 -9.49 2.16 -1.58
N LEU A 203 -9.60 2.92 -2.68
CA LEU A 203 -8.81 2.69 -3.92
C LEU A 203 -7.32 2.92 -3.70
N MET A 204 -6.95 3.83 -2.79
CA MET A 204 -5.57 4.09 -2.39
C MET A 204 -5.10 3.20 -1.22
N GLY A 205 -5.93 2.25 -0.79
CA GLY A 205 -5.67 1.37 0.34
C GLY A 205 -6.41 1.74 1.64
N GLY A 206 -7.34 2.69 1.60
CA GLY A 206 -8.12 3.12 2.77
C GLY A 206 -7.28 3.81 3.84
N GLY A 207 -7.85 4.00 5.03
CA GLY A 207 -7.14 4.61 6.17
C GLY A 207 -5.89 3.82 6.57
N GLY A 208 -5.99 2.48 6.62
CA GLY A 208 -4.87 1.59 6.92
C GLY A 208 -3.74 1.69 5.87
N GLY A 209 -4.05 1.61 4.58
CA GLY A 209 -3.05 1.70 3.52
C GLY A 209 -2.33 3.05 3.47
N ILE A 210 -3.04 4.15 3.70
CA ILE A 210 -2.44 5.49 3.82
C ILE A 210 -1.50 5.54 5.03
N ALA A 211 -1.95 5.09 6.20
CA ALA A 211 -1.12 5.05 7.41
C ALA A 211 0.14 4.19 7.22
N MET A 212 0.00 3.03 6.60
CA MET A 212 1.11 2.16 6.23
C MET A 212 2.09 2.85 5.29
N MET A 213 1.62 3.53 4.24
CA MET A 213 2.47 4.27 3.31
C MET A 213 3.22 5.42 4.00
N VAL A 214 2.57 6.13 4.93
CA VAL A 214 3.22 7.16 5.75
C VAL A 214 4.31 6.53 6.62
N GLY A 215 4.06 5.37 7.21
CA GLY A 215 5.03 4.59 7.97
C GLY A 215 6.24 4.16 7.13
N ILE A 216 6.00 3.59 5.95
CA ILE A 216 7.03 3.19 4.97
C ILE A 216 7.89 4.38 4.58
N SER A 217 7.25 5.52 4.34
CA SER A 217 7.89 6.74 3.87
C SER A 217 8.84 7.34 4.90
N ARG A 218 8.60 7.12 6.21
CA ARG A 218 9.36 7.70 7.34
C ARG A 218 9.51 9.23 7.28
N LEU A 219 8.74 9.91 6.44
CA LEU A 219 8.79 11.36 6.25
C LEU A 219 8.13 12.14 7.39
N ILE A 220 7.29 11.49 8.18
CA ILE A 220 6.58 12.07 9.32
C ILE A 220 6.84 11.16 10.51
N SER A 221 7.21 11.75 11.65
CA SER A 221 7.40 10.99 12.89
C SER A 221 6.06 10.60 13.51
N TYR A 222 6.03 9.48 14.23
CA TYR A 222 4.80 8.96 14.85
C TYR A 222 4.03 9.99 15.69
N PRO A 223 4.64 10.82 16.56
CA PRO A 223 3.87 11.81 17.34
C PRO A 223 3.13 12.83 16.46
N LYS A 224 3.74 13.23 15.35
CA LYS A 224 3.12 14.16 14.39
C LYS A 224 2.01 13.47 13.60
N PHE A 225 2.22 12.21 13.23
CA PHE A 225 1.20 11.40 12.57
C PHE A 225 -0.01 11.16 13.50
N LEU A 226 0.23 10.87 14.78
CA LEU A 226 -0.81 10.70 15.80
C LEU A 226 -1.66 11.97 15.97
N LEU A 227 -1.04 13.13 16.10
CA LEU A 227 -1.76 14.40 16.16
C LEU A 227 -2.58 14.65 14.88
N LEU A 228 -1.99 14.36 13.72
CA LEU A 228 -2.66 14.54 12.44
C LEU A 228 -3.92 13.68 12.32
N GLN A 229 -3.82 12.38 12.64
CA GLN A 229 -4.98 11.48 12.52
C GLN A 229 -6.05 11.79 13.58
N VAL A 230 -5.66 12.18 14.81
CA VAL A 230 -6.61 12.60 15.85
C VAL A 230 -7.48 13.74 15.35
N VAL A 231 -6.86 14.77 14.75
CA VAL A 231 -7.59 15.91 14.18
C VAL A 231 -8.36 15.51 12.93
N ALA A 232 -7.76 14.73 12.04
CA ALA A 232 -8.37 14.39 10.75
C ALA A 232 -9.57 13.43 10.87
N ILE A 233 -9.60 12.55 11.87
CA ILE A 233 -10.68 11.57 12.06
C ILE A 233 -11.83 12.18 12.88
N ALA A 234 -11.56 13.13 13.77
CA ALA A 234 -12.54 13.68 14.72
C ALA A 234 -13.87 14.20 14.13
N PRO A 235 -13.94 14.81 12.93
CA PRO A 235 -15.18 15.44 12.45
C PRO A 235 -16.39 14.49 12.39
N VAL A 236 -16.21 13.26 11.89
CA VAL A 236 -17.33 12.32 11.71
C VAL A 236 -17.83 11.78 13.05
N PRO A 237 -16.99 11.22 13.95
CA PRO A 237 -17.47 10.76 15.25
C PRO A 237 -18.02 11.88 16.14
N LEU A 238 -17.43 13.08 16.10
CA LEU A 238 -17.94 14.22 16.87
C LEU A 238 -19.36 14.61 16.45
N TRP A 239 -19.66 14.53 15.15
CA TRP A 239 -21.01 14.78 14.65
C TRP A 239 -22.04 13.86 15.33
N PHE A 240 -21.78 12.55 15.38
CA PHE A 240 -22.67 11.57 16.02
C PHE A 240 -22.73 11.65 17.57
N ILE A 241 -21.76 12.33 18.19
CA ILE A 241 -21.77 12.55 19.64
C ILE A 241 -22.59 13.79 19.99
N VAL A 242 -22.57 14.82 19.12
CA VAL A 242 -23.23 16.10 19.36
C VAL A 242 -24.69 16.11 18.87
N PHE A 243 -24.99 15.43 17.77
CA PHE A 243 -26.32 15.36 17.13
C PHE A 243 -26.91 13.96 17.24
#